data_AF-A0A2J8B2C3-F1
#
_entry.id   AF-A0A2J8B2C3-F1
#
_cell.length_a   1.000
_cell.length_b   1.000
_cell.length_c   1.000
_cell.angle_alpha   90.00
_cell.angle_beta   90.00
_cell.angle_gamma   90.00
#
_symmetry.space_group_name_H-M   'P 1'
#
loop_
_entity.id
_entity.type
_entity.pdbx_description
1 polymer ?
#
loop_
_entity_poly.entity_id
_entity_poly.type
_entity_poly.pdbx_seq_one_letter_code
_entity_poly.pdbx_strand_id
1 'polypeptide(L)' 'MMFLKSLNVDEQPWCELGFRRIRVKNYYLYFCVDESKREVQILAVIYARRDQDTQLEQL' A
#
# COMPACT_ATOMS: atom_id res chain seq x y z
N MET A 1 3.72 20.35 14.37
CA MET A 1 2.45 20.53 13.62
C MET A 1 2.81 20.84 12.18
N MET A 2 2.21 20.16 11.20
CA MET A 2 2.55 20.15 9.75
C MET A 2 3.85 19.37 9.46
N PHE A 3 3.92 18.32 8.64
CA PHE A 3 3.31 18.06 7.34
C PHE A 3 3.03 16.56 7.13
N LEU A 4 1.83 16.08 7.43
CA LEU A 4 1.28 14.93 6.72
C LEU A 4 0.01 15.43 6.05
N LYS A 5 0.24 16.18 4.96
CA LYS A 5 -0.79 16.61 4.04
C LYS A 5 -1.36 15.32 3.42
N SER A 6 -2.45 14.84 4.02
CA SER A 6 -3.53 14.08 3.37
C SER A 6 -3.08 13.35 2.09
N LEU A 7 -2.47 12.17 2.24
CA LEU A 7 -2.52 11.13 1.20
C LEU A 7 -3.89 10.42 1.29
N ASN A 8 -4.98 11.20 1.27
CA ASN A 8 -6.24 10.69 0.76
C ASN A 8 -6.05 10.65 -0.75
N VAL A 9 -5.38 9.61 -1.22
CA VAL A 9 -5.58 9.14 -2.58
C VAL A 9 -6.78 8.22 -2.46
N ASP A 10 -7.86 8.60 -3.12
CA ASP A 10 -9.13 7.89 -3.28
C ASP A 10 -8.97 6.48 -3.92
N GLU A 11 -8.07 5.63 -3.41
CA GLU A 11 -7.98 4.20 -3.72
C GLU A 11 -8.99 3.43 -2.82
N GLN A 12 -10.27 3.79 -2.94
CA GLN A 12 -11.36 2.91 -2.51
C GLN A 12 -11.41 1.69 -3.46
N PRO A 13 -11.68 0.46 -2.98
CA PRO A 13 -12.24 0.09 -1.67
C PRO A 13 -11.23 -0.29 -0.56
N TRP A 14 -9.92 -0.33 -0.87
CA TRP A 14 -8.91 -0.91 0.04
C TRP A 14 -8.57 -0.03 1.24
N CYS A 15 -8.78 1.28 1.10
CA CYS A 15 -8.46 2.25 2.14
C CYS A 15 -9.33 2.07 3.41
N GLU A 16 -10.59 1.62 3.27
CA GLU A 16 -11.47 1.33 4.42
C GLU A 16 -11.02 0.09 5.21
N LEU A 17 -10.34 -0.84 4.55
CA LEU A 17 -9.77 -2.05 5.15
C LEU A 17 -8.39 -1.80 5.79
N GLY A 18 -7.87 -0.57 5.76
CA GLY A 18 -6.57 -0.21 6.33
C GLY A 18 -5.37 -0.60 5.48
N PHE A 19 -5.60 -1.05 4.24
CA PHE A 19 -4.53 -1.32 3.28
C PHE A 19 -4.00 -0.01 2.68
N ARG A 20 -2.68 0.10 2.63
CA ARG A 20 -1.95 1.26 2.13
C ARG A 20 -0.96 0.83 1.07
N ARG A 21 -0.75 1.69 0.09
CA ARG A 21 0.27 1.50 -0.95
C ARG A 21 1.24 2.66 -0.95
N ILE A 22 2.53 2.36 -1.07
CA ILE A 22 3.59 3.35 -1.31
C ILE A 22 4.45 2.93 -2.48
N ARG A 23 4.85 3.88 -3.32
CA ARG A 23 5.82 3.65 -4.39
C ARG A 23 7.22 4.02 -3.90
N VAL A 24 8.14 3.06 -3.94
CA VAL A 24 9.56 3.26 -3.64
C VAL A 24 10.37 2.93 -4.90
N LYS A 25 10.94 3.96 -5.54
CA LYS A 25 11.63 3.83 -6.83
C LYS A 25 10.73 3.14 -7.89
N ASN A 26 11.13 1.94 -8.32
CA ASN A 26 10.44 1.12 -9.31
C ASN A 26 9.64 -0.02 -8.65
N TYR A 27 9.26 0.09 -7.37
CA TYR A 27 8.47 -0.91 -6.68
C TYR A 27 7.25 -0.29 -6.01
N TYR A 28 6.13 -1.01 -6.04
CA TYR A 28 4.96 -0.78 -5.21
C TYR A 28 5.02 -1.68 -4.00
N LEU A 29 4.91 -1.09 -2.81
CA LEU A 29 4.78 -1.80 -1.55
C LEU A 29 3.34 -1.67 -1.07
N TYR A 30 2.72 -2.81 -0.84
CA TYR A 30 1.41 -2.92 -0.20
C TYR A 30 1.62 -3.34 1.24
N PHE A 31 1.00 -2.60 2.16
CA PHE A 31 1.15 -2.86 3.59
C PHE A 31 -0.12 -2.49 4.35
N CYS A 32 -0.32 -3.10 5.50
CA CYS A 32 -1.31 -2.67 6.48
C CYS A 32 -0.62 -2.36 7.81
N VAL A 33 -1.24 -1.47 8.60
CA VAL A 33 -0.77 -1.12 9.94
C VAL A 33 -1.72 -1.77 10.93
N ASP A 34 -1.22 -2.71 11.72
CA ASP A 34 -1.96 -3.29 12.83
C ASP A 34 -1.66 -2.46 14.08
N GLU A 35 -2.57 -1.52 14.40
CA GLU A 35 -2.44 -0.65 15.57
C GLU A 35 -2.52 -1.42 16.89
N SER A 36 -3.21 -2.57 16.91
CA SER A 36 -3.36 -3.39 18.11
C SER A 36 -2.05 -4.09 18.49
N LYS A 37 -1.33 -4.60 17.48
CA LYS A 37 -0.01 -5.22 17.65
C LYS A 37 1.13 -4.21 17.57
N ARG A 38 0.86 -2.98 17.12
CA ARG A 38 1.85 -1.93 16.82
C ARG A 38 2.87 -2.39 15.78
N GLU A 39 2.40 -3.10 14.77
CA GLU A 39 3.22 -3.70 13.73
C GLU A 39 2.78 -3.25 12.34
N VAL A 40 3.72 -3.27 11.40
CA VAL A 40 3.43 -3.03 9.98
C VAL A 40 3.63 -4.33 9.23
N GLN A 41 2.58 -4.82 8.59
CA GLN A 41 2.64 -6.03 7.79
C GLN A 41 2.78 -5.66 6.32
N ILE A 42 3.85 -6.17 5.69
CA ILE A 42 4.07 -6.02 4.26
C ILE A 42 3.38 -7.20 3.57
N LEU A 43 2.48 -6.89 2.65
CA LEU A 43 1.65 -7.88 1.96
C LEU A 43 2.27 -8.25 0.61
N ALA A 44 2.75 -7.24 -0.12
CA ALA A 44 3.32 -7.45 -1.43
C ALA A 44 4.34 -6.38 -1.79
N VAL A 45 5.36 -6.78 -2.56
CA VAL A 45 6.35 -5.91 -3.16
C VAL A 45 6.40 -6.19 -4.66
N ILE A 46 5.75 -5.35 -5.45
CA ILE A 46 5.57 -5.55 -6.90
C ILE A 46 6.47 -4.60 -7.67
N TYR A 47 7.17 -5.08 -8.69
CA TYR A 47 7.96 -4.22 -9.56
C TYR A 47 7.04 -3.38 -10.46
N ALA A 48 7.12 -2.06 -10.32
CA ALA A 48 6.23 -1.07 -10.93
C ALA A 48 6.31 -0.98 -12.47
N ARG A 49 7.27 -1.63 -13.12
CA ARG A 49 7.28 -1.74 -14.60
C ARG A 49 6.59 -2.99 -15.12
N ARG A 50 6.11 -3.88 -14.24
CA ARG A 50 5.22 -4.97 -14.63
C ARG A 50 3.76 -4.50 -14.56
N ASP A 51 2.92 -5.18 -15.33
CA ASP A 51 1.47 -5.02 -15.23
C ASP A 51 1.01 -5.34 -13.80
N GLN A 52 0.44 -4.35 -13.13
CA GLN A 52 0.16 -4.43 -11.70
C GLN A 52 -0.97 -5.42 -11.41
N ASP A 53 -2.02 -5.40 -12.22
CA ASP A 53 -3.22 -6.21 -12.03
C ASP A 53 -2.88 -7.70 -12.19
N THR A 54 -2.12 -8.04 -13.25
CA THR A 54 -1.64 -9.40 -13.47
C THR A 54 -0.77 -9.92 -12.31
N GLN A 55 -0.01 -9.05 -11.64
CA GLN A 55 0.83 -9.45 -10.51
C GLN A 55 0.05 -9.53 -9.20
N LEU A 56 -1.00 -8.73 -9.03
CA LEU A 56 -1.90 -8.82 -7.89
C LEU A 56 -2.77 -10.07 -7.95
N GLU A 57 -3.22 -10.49 -9.14
CA GLU A 57 -3.95 -11.76 -9.34
C GLU A 57 -3.12 -13.02 -9.03
N GLN A 58 -1.78 -12.91 -9.02
CA GLN A 58 -0.86 -14.02 -8.78
C GLN A 58 -0.40 -14.15 -7.31
N LEU A 59 -0.76 -13.20 -6.44
CA LEU A 59 -0.46 -13.23 -5.00
C LEU A 59 -1.43 -14.15 -4.25
#